data_AF-A0A0D0PZN5-F1
#
_entry.id   AF-A0A0D0PZN5-F1
#
_cell.length_a   1.000
_cell.length_b   1.000
_cell.length_c   1.000
_cell.angle_alpha   90.00
_cell.angle_beta   90.00
_cell.angle_gamma   90.00
#
_symmetry.space_group_name_H-M   'P 1'
#
loop_
_entity.id
_entity.type
_entity.pdbx_description
1 polymer ?
#
loop_
_entity_poly.entity_id
_entity_poly.type
_entity_poly.pdbx_seq_one_letter_code
_entity_poly.pdbx_strand_id
1 'polypeptide(L)' 'MWRLIKLLFWLVLLAAICLVAYAYVGPVFFPDDFAAPERQVTEPVTLTPTD' A
#
# COMPACT_ATOMS: atom_id res chain seq x y z
N MET A 1 2.91 -34.28 -6.54
CA MET A 1 2.85 -32.84 -6.92
C MET A 1 1.59 -32.13 -6.44
N TRP A 2 0.40 -32.70 -6.62
CA TRP A 2 -0.87 -32.07 -6.20
C TRP A 2 -0.94 -31.61 -4.73
N ARG A 3 -0.34 -32.36 -3.80
CA ARG A 3 -0.27 -32.00 -2.36
C ARG A 3 0.51 -30.70 -2.12
N LEU A 4 1.60 -30.48 -2.85
CA LEU A 4 2.42 -29.26 -2.74
C LEU A 4 1.70 -28.06 -3.36
N ILE A 5 1.05 -28.24 -4.50
CA ILE A 5 0.27 -27.17 -5.15
C ILE A 5 -0.85 -26.69 -4.23
N LYS A 6 -1.57 -27.61 -3.57
CA LYS A 6 -2.60 -27.26 -2.59
C LYS A 6 -2.03 -26.47 -1.42
N LEU A 7 -0.86 -26.86 -0.90
CA LEU A 7 -0.17 -26.11 0.16
C LEU A 7 0.17 -24.68 -0.29
N LEU A 8 0.78 -24.54 -1.48
CA LEU A 8 1.14 -23.24 -2.03
C LEU A 8 -0.09 -22.33 -2.20
N PHE A 9 -1.21 -22.87 -2.65
CA PHE A 9 -2.46 -22.11 -2.77
C PHE A 9 -2.91 -21.54 -1.40
N TRP A 10 -2.89 -22.37 -0.36
CA TRP A 10 -3.21 -21.90 0.99
C TRP A 10 -2.22 -20.87 1.53
N LEU A 11 -0.93 -21.01 1.23
CA LEU A 11 0.08 -20.03 1.62
C LEU A 11 -0.11 -18.69 0.91
N VAL A 12 -0.42 -18.71 -0.39
CA VAL A 12 -0.73 -17.48 -1.15
C VAL A 12 -1.98 -16.81 -0.59
N LEU A 13 -3.02 -17.59 -0.27
CA LEU A 13 -4.23 -17.05 0.35
C LEU A 13 -3.94 -16.42 1.71
N LEU A 14 -3.15 -17.10 2.56
CA LEU A 14 -2.73 -16.57 3.86
C LEU A 14 -1.91 -15.28 3.69
N ALA A 15 -0.96 -15.25 2.76
CA ALA A 15 -0.15 -14.07 2.47
C ALA A 15 -1.03 -12.89 2.02
N ALA A 16 -2.04 -13.14 1.18
CA ALA A 16 -2.99 -12.10 0.77
C ALA A 16 -3.80 -11.56 1.95
N ILE A 17 -4.29 -12.42 2.84
CA ILE A 17 -5.00 -12.00 4.06
C ILE A 17 -4.08 -11.16 4.97
N CYS A 18 -2.84 -11.62 5.19
CA CYS A 18 -1.87 -10.87 5.99
C CYS A 18 -1.54 -9.50 5.38
N LEU A 19 -1.41 -9.41 4.05
CA LEU A 19 -1.17 -8.15 3.35
C LEU A 19 -2.33 -7.17 3.56
N VAL A 20 -3.56 -7.64 3.42
CA VAL A 20 -4.76 -6.82 3.66
C VAL A 20 -4.81 -6.38 5.11
N ALA A 21 -4.60 -7.29 6.07
CA ALA A 21 -4.57 -6.96 7.49
C ALA A 21 -3.49 -5.91 7.80
N TYR A 22 -2.30 -6.04 7.22
CA TYR A 22 -1.22 -5.06 7.36
C TYR A 22 -1.63 -3.68 6.83
N ALA A 23 -2.35 -3.58 5.72
CA ALA A 23 -2.81 -2.30 5.20
C ALA A 23 -3.79 -1.56 6.14
N TYR A 24 -4.61 -2.29 6.91
CA TYR A 24 -5.59 -1.70 7.83
C TYR A 24 -5.05 -1.50 9.25
N VAL A 25 -4.26 -2.43 9.74
CA VAL A 25 -3.72 -2.42 11.11
C VAL A 25 -2.36 -1.72 11.16
N GLY A 26 -1.63 -1.69 10.05
CA GLY A 26 -0.32 -1.08 9.91
C GLY A 26 -0.26 0.37 10.36
N PRO A 27 -1.20 1.26 10.00
CA PRO A 27 -1.20 2.64 10.49
C PRO A 27 -1.23 2.78 12.02
N VAL A 28 -1.75 1.78 12.74
CA VAL A 28 -1.83 1.80 14.21
C VAL A 28 -0.51 1.36 14.86
N PHE A 29 0.19 0.39 14.28
CA PHE A 29 1.41 -0.20 14.87
C PHE A 29 2.71 0.31 14.24
N PHE A 30 2.66 0.79 13.01
CA PHE A 30 3.79 1.24 12.20
C PHE A 30 3.47 2.60 11.54
N PRO A 31 3.08 3.64 12.30
CA PRO A 31 2.54 4.89 11.74
C PRO A 31 3.50 5.56 10.74
N ASP A 32 4.81 5.47 10.95
CA ASP A 32 5.82 6.09 10.09
C ASP A 32 5.82 5.52 8.65
N ASP A 33 5.55 4.22 8.48
CA ASP A 33 5.46 3.57 7.16
C ASP A 33 4.24 4.04 6.36
N PHE A 34 3.24 4.62 7.04
CA PHE A 34 1.98 5.09 6.46
C PHE A 34 1.81 6.61 6.52
N ALA A 35 2.81 7.33 7.02
CA ALA A 35 2.77 8.79 7.15
C ALA A 35 2.82 9.46 5.76
N ALA A 36 2.01 10.49 5.58
CA ALA A 36 2.11 11.34 4.40
C ALA A 36 3.43 12.13 4.41
N PRO A 37 4.00 12.50 3.25
CA PRO A 37 5.13 13.42 3.20
C PRO A 37 4.80 14.72 3.95
N GLU A 38 5.56 15.02 5.00
CA GLU A 38 5.28 16.16 5.88
C GLU A 38 5.66 17.50 5.27
N ARG A 39 6.51 17.49 4.22
CA ARG A 39 6.98 18.71 3.58
C ARG A 39 5.97 19.19 2.54
N GLN A 40 5.43 20.38 2.75
CA GLN A 40 4.63 21.06 1.75
C GLN A 40 5.50 21.42 0.54
N VAL A 41 5.08 20.98 -0.65
CA VAL A 41 5.73 21.31 -1.93
C VAL A 41 4.83 22.31 -2.66
N THR A 42 5.40 23.45 -3.04
CA THR A 42 4.71 24.47 -3.85
C THR A 42 5.48 24.67 -5.13
N GLU A 43 4.81 24.46 -6.26
CA GLU A 43 5.37 24.70 -7.59
C GLU A 43 4.61 25.84 -8.27
N PRO A 44 5.30 26.78 -8.93
CA PRO A 44 4.66 27.84 -9.68
C PRO A 44 3.93 27.26 -10.89
N VAL A 45 2.65 27.61 -11.06
CA VAL A 45 1.85 27.23 -12.23
C VAL A 45 1.81 28.41 -13.20
N THR A 46 2.24 28.19 -14.44
CA THR A 46 2.09 29.17 -15.53
C THR A 46 0.65 29.15 -16.03
N LEU A 47 -0.06 30.28 -15.91
CA LEU A 47 -1.40 30.44 -16.45
C LEU A 47 -1.32 31.12 -17.82
N THR A 48 -1.72 30.41 -18.88
CA THR A 48 -1.87 30.99 -20.21
C THR A 48 -3.31 31.48 -20.38
N PRO A 49 -3.55 32.72 -20.83
CA PRO A 49 -4.89 33.17 -21.18
C PRO A 49 -5.47 32.26 -22.27
N THR A 50 -6.68 31.75 -22.06
CA THR A 50 -7.48 31.13 -23.13
C THR A 50 -8.37 32.24 -23.68
N ASP A 51 -8.08 32.68 -24.90
CA ASP A 51 -8.95 33.60 -25.66
C ASP A 51 -10.30 32.95 -26.00
#